data_AF-A0A5Q4TCZ8-F1
#
_entry.id   AF-A0A5Q4TCZ8-F1
#
_cell.length_a   1.000
_cell.length_b   1.000
_cell.length_c   1.000
_cell.angle_alpha   90.00
_cell.angle_beta   90.00
_cell.angle_gamma   90.00
#
_symmetry.space_group_name_H-M   'P 1'
#
loop_
_entity.id
_entity.type
_entity.pdbx_description
1 polymer ?
#
loop_
_entity_poly.entity_id
_entity_poly.type
_entity_poly.pdbx_seq_one_letter_code
_entity_poly.pdbx_strand_id
1 'polypeptide(L)'
;MSCCVPSADGHSRCHAPAAGGGVLIGSLGTTPPGPFRPAADRRGTRGQVRLPGGTFAMGDGFGEGYAADGEGPVHQVRLDPFLMDATTVTNAAFAAFVKDTGYVTDAERLGMSAVFHLAVRAEPGDVLGRAAGTPWWLVVRGASWRHPAGPLSSAGTLQNHPVVQVSWNDAQAYCAWAGKRLPTEAEWEYGARG
;
A
#
# COMPACT_ATOMS: atom_id res chain seq x y z
N MET A 1 -2.81 -3.23 0.75
CA MET A 1 -3.67 -2.82 -0.40
C MET A 1 -3.95 -1.33 -0.25
N SER A 2 -3.72 -0.54 -1.31
CA SER A 2 -3.84 0.93 -1.24
C SER A 2 -5.27 1.35 -1.51
N CYS A 3 -6.04 1.67 -0.47
CA CYS A 3 -7.20 2.56 -0.59
C CYS A 3 -6.72 3.97 -0.25
N CYS A 4 -7.09 5.00 -0.99
CA CYS A 4 -6.72 6.38 -0.64
C CYS A 4 -7.93 7.14 -0.04
N VAL A 5 -7.66 8.08 0.85
CA VAL A 5 -8.59 9.05 1.45
C VAL A 5 -8.13 10.47 1.03
N PRO A 6 -8.92 11.55 0.97
CA PRO A 6 -8.47 12.83 0.42
C PRO A 6 -7.42 13.51 1.32
N SER A 7 -6.55 14.33 0.73
CA SER A 7 -5.62 15.17 1.50
C SER A 7 -6.41 16.22 2.30
N ALA A 8 -6.12 16.35 3.60
CA ALA A 8 -6.81 17.28 4.50
C ALA A 8 -5.97 18.55 4.75
N ASP A 9 -6.62 19.71 4.70
CA ASP A 9 -6.13 20.93 5.35
C ASP A 9 -6.58 20.85 6.81
N GLY A 10 -5.72 20.41 7.72
CA GLY A 10 -6.02 20.38 9.15
C GLY A 10 -5.61 19.08 9.85
N HIS A 11 -4.73 19.22 10.85
CA HIS A 11 -4.12 18.14 11.61
C HIS A 11 -5.15 17.32 12.41
N SER A 12 -5.41 16.08 11.98
CA SER A 12 -5.89 15.03 12.90
C SER A 12 -4.68 14.45 13.63
N ARG A 13 -4.57 14.73 14.94
CA ARG A 13 -3.50 14.23 15.80
C ARG A 13 -3.96 12.95 16.49
N CYS A 14 -3.31 11.84 16.19
CA CYS A 14 -3.31 10.65 17.05
C CYS A 14 -2.05 10.70 17.91
N HIS A 15 -2.17 10.57 19.23
CA HIS A 15 -1.04 10.46 20.16
C HIS A 15 -0.95 9.02 20.67
N ALA A 16 0.19 8.36 20.43
CA ALA A 16 0.58 7.10 21.06
C ALA A 16 2.08 7.17 21.45
N PRO A 17 2.51 6.54 22.56
CA PRO A 17 3.89 6.56 23.02
C PRO A 17 4.76 5.51 22.30
N ALA A 18 6.05 5.83 22.12
CA ALA A 18 7.02 4.99 21.43
C ALA A 18 7.75 4.02 22.39
N ALA A 19 8.02 2.80 21.93
CA ALA A 19 9.08 1.94 22.49
C ALA A 19 9.80 1.21 21.35
N GLY A 20 11.14 1.24 21.40
CA GLY A 20 12.03 0.77 20.33
C GLY A 20 12.63 -0.61 20.54
N GLY A 21 13.26 -1.12 19.47
CA GLY A 21 14.07 -2.34 19.46
C GLY A 21 14.37 -2.78 18.03
N GLY A 22 15.41 -2.21 17.41
CA GLY A 22 15.79 -2.48 16.02
C GLY A 22 16.77 -3.65 15.86
N VAL A 23 16.61 -4.42 14.80
CA VAL A 23 17.57 -5.42 14.30
C VAL A 23 18.31 -4.82 13.10
N LEU A 24 19.64 -4.96 13.08
CA LEU A 24 20.53 -4.39 12.06
C LEU A 24 20.59 -5.29 10.82
N ILE A 25 20.19 -4.75 9.66
CA ILE A 25 20.47 -5.31 8.33
C ILE A 25 21.52 -4.41 7.67
N GLY A 26 22.56 -5.01 7.09
CA GLY A 26 23.70 -4.34 6.49
C GLY A 26 23.29 -3.26 5.47
N SER A 27 23.78 -2.05 5.70
CA SER A 27 23.45 -0.85 4.93
C SER A 27 24.19 -0.82 3.60
N LEU A 28 23.50 -1.13 2.50
CA LEU A 28 23.82 -0.54 1.20
C LEU A 28 23.21 0.87 1.19
N GLY A 29 24.06 1.88 1.34
CA GLY A 29 23.65 3.29 1.39
C GLY A 29 22.98 3.71 0.10
N THR A 30 21.65 3.75 0.11
CA THR A 30 20.85 4.49 -0.86
C THR A 30 19.96 5.43 -0.07
N THR A 31 20.20 6.73 -0.19
CA THR A 31 19.34 7.76 0.40
C THR A 31 17.91 7.53 -0.12
N PRO A 32 16.90 7.34 0.75
CA PRO A 32 15.53 7.23 0.28
C PRO A 32 15.18 8.52 -0.45
N PRO A 33 14.62 8.45 -1.68
CA PRO A 33 14.19 9.64 -2.38
C PRO A 33 13.17 10.38 -1.52
N GLY A 34 13.29 11.71 -1.45
CA GLY A 34 12.33 12.56 -0.75
C GLY A 34 10.91 12.34 -1.29
N PRO A 35 9.87 12.65 -0.49
CA PRO A 35 8.49 12.40 -0.88
C PRO A 35 8.19 13.10 -2.20
N PHE A 36 7.61 12.35 -3.15
CA PHE A 36 7.05 12.93 -4.37
C PHE A 36 6.07 14.03 -3.97
N ARG A 37 6.35 15.27 -4.37
CA ARG A 37 5.50 16.44 -4.12
C ARG A 37 4.77 16.80 -5.42
N PRO A 38 3.47 16.50 -5.54
CA PRO A 38 2.68 16.97 -6.67
C PRO A 38 2.43 18.47 -6.57
N ALA A 39 2.08 19.08 -7.70
CA ALA A 39 1.55 20.44 -7.73
C ALA A 39 0.27 20.50 -6.88
N ALA A 40 0.30 21.29 -5.82
CA ALA A 40 -0.81 21.50 -4.91
C ALA A 40 -1.93 22.29 -5.60
N ASP A 41 -2.94 21.62 -6.17
CA ASP A 41 -4.26 22.25 -6.38
C ASP A 41 -5.45 21.35 -6.77
N ARG A 42 -5.35 20.01 -6.67
CA ARG A 42 -6.47 19.14 -7.12
C ARG A 42 -6.84 18.14 -6.04
N ARG A 43 -7.88 18.42 -5.24
CA ARG A 43 -8.53 17.39 -4.41
C ARG A 43 -9.31 16.44 -5.32
N GLY A 44 -8.87 15.19 -5.42
CA GLY A 44 -9.59 14.16 -6.16
C GLY A 44 -10.46 13.32 -5.23
N THR A 45 -11.79 13.44 -5.32
CA THR A 45 -12.74 12.63 -4.53
C THR A 45 -13.40 11.51 -5.34
N ARG A 46 -12.98 11.33 -6.60
CA ARG A 46 -13.54 10.32 -7.49
C ARG A 46 -13.36 8.91 -6.91
N GLY A 47 -14.46 8.15 -6.87
CA GLY A 47 -14.48 6.78 -6.36
C GLY A 47 -14.50 6.66 -4.83
N GLN A 48 -14.58 7.78 -4.11
CA GLN A 48 -14.64 7.78 -2.65
C GLN A 48 -16.08 7.82 -2.14
N VAL A 49 -16.32 7.11 -1.05
CA VAL A 49 -17.54 7.18 -0.25
C VAL A 49 -17.28 8.04 0.98
N ARG A 50 -18.27 8.85 1.38
CA ARG A 50 -18.19 9.66 2.59
C ARG A 50 -18.64 8.82 3.78
N LEU A 51 -17.73 8.58 4.70
CA LEU A 51 -17.99 7.92 5.96
C LEU A 51 -18.29 8.99 7.03
N PRO A 52 -19.35 8.81 7.83
CA PRO A 52 -19.78 9.84 8.79
C PRO A 52 -18.80 10.04 9.94
N GLY A 53 -17.85 9.11 10.15
CA GLY A 53 -17.07 9.06 11.38
C GLY A 53 -17.96 8.77 12.58
N GLY A 54 -17.46 9.06 13.77
CA GLY A 54 -18.10 8.67 15.03
C GLY A 54 -17.13 7.97 15.96
N THR A 55 -17.66 7.26 16.95
CA THR A 55 -16.85 6.47 17.87
C THR A 55 -17.12 4.99 17.63
N PHE A 56 -16.08 4.17 17.54
CA PHE A 56 -16.19 2.72 17.39
C PHE A 56 -15.17 1.98 18.26
N ALA A 57 -15.45 0.70 18.51
CA ALA A 57 -14.52 -0.21 19.18
C ALA A 57 -13.53 -0.78 18.15
N MET A 58 -12.28 -0.33 18.22
CA MET A 58 -11.18 -0.78 17.35
C MET A 58 -10.43 -1.94 17.98
N GLY A 59 -9.99 -2.90 17.16
CA GLY A 59 -9.21 -4.07 17.57
C GLY A 59 -9.98 -5.40 17.55
N ASP A 60 -9.29 -6.48 17.90
CA ASP A 60 -9.83 -7.84 17.91
C ASP A 60 -10.78 -8.06 19.10
N GLY A 61 -12.07 -8.21 18.79
CA GLY A 61 -13.12 -8.46 19.77
C GLY A 61 -13.31 -9.94 20.16
N PHE A 62 -12.62 -10.86 19.49
CA PHE A 62 -12.75 -12.31 19.68
C PHE A 62 -11.51 -12.92 20.34
N GLY A 63 -10.37 -12.23 20.32
CA GLY A 63 -9.12 -12.72 20.91
C GLY A 63 -8.52 -13.89 20.13
N GLU A 64 -8.71 -13.89 18.81
CA GLU A 64 -8.24 -14.91 17.87
C GLU A 64 -6.90 -14.52 17.23
N GLY A 65 -6.47 -13.26 17.36
CA GLY A 65 -5.21 -12.75 16.83
C GLY A 65 -3.97 -13.31 17.53
N TYR A 66 -2.81 -13.16 16.88
CA TYR A 66 -1.53 -13.52 17.49
C TYR A 66 -1.05 -12.39 18.41
N ALA A 67 -0.50 -12.73 19.58
CA ALA A 67 -0.05 -11.74 20.56
C ALA A 67 1.01 -10.76 20.01
N ALA A 68 1.82 -11.19 19.04
CA ALA A 68 2.85 -10.36 18.41
C ALA A 68 2.29 -9.30 17.45
N ASP A 69 1.05 -9.48 16.97
CA ASP A 69 0.43 -8.56 15.99
C ASP A 69 -0.19 -7.34 16.68
N GLY A 70 -0.40 -7.38 18.00
CA GLY A 70 -0.89 -6.23 18.77
C GLY A 70 -2.32 -5.81 18.42
N GLU A 71 -3.16 -6.74 17.97
CA GLU A 71 -4.54 -6.48 17.53
C GLU A 71 -5.49 -6.04 18.65
N GLY A 72 -5.06 -6.17 19.92
CA GLY A 72 -5.79 -5.73 21.10
C GLY A 72 -4.98 -4.77 21.98
N PRO A 73 -5.56 -4.29 23.10
CA PRO A 73 -6.94 -4.51 23.53
C PRO A 73 -7.94 -3.74 22.65
N VAL A 74 -9.19 -4.19 22.66
CA VAL A 74 -10.29 -3.40 22.11
C VAL A 74 -10.35 -2.05 22.84
N HIS A 75 -10.35 -0.96 22.09
CA HIS A 75 -10.39 0.40 22.63
C HIS A 75 -11.27 1.31 21.79
N GLN A 76 -11.83 2.35 22.42
CA GLN A 76 -12.72 3.29 21.73
C GLN A 76 -11.92 4.33 20.96
N VAL A 77 -12.17 4.43 19.66
CA VAL A 77 -11.54 5.41 18.77
C VAL A 77 -12.62 6.33 18.21
N ARG A 78 -12.37 7.64 18.26
CA ARG A 78 -13.24 8.64 17.65
C ARG A 78 -12.60 9.21 16.38
N LEU A 79 -13.36 9.21 15.29
CA LEU A 79 -12.97 9.73 13.99
C LEU A 79 -13.92 10.86 13.56
N ASP A 80 -13.35 11.89 12.95
CA ASP A 80 -14.11 12.89 12.20
C ASP A 80 -14.63 12.28 10.88
N PRO A 81 -15.66 12.87 10.24
CA PRO A 81 -16.10 12.42 8.92
C PRO A 81 -14.96 12.49 7.89
N PHE A 82 -14.82 11.43 7.09
CA PHE A 82 -13.78 11.35 6.06
C PHE A 82 -14.31 10.71 4.78
N LEU A 83 -13.51 10.75 3.72
CA LEU A 83 -13.80 10.09 2.45
C LEU A 83 -12.81 8.94 2.28
N MET A 84 -13.27 7.80 1.76
CA MET A 84 -12.41 6.64 1.51
C MET A 84 -12.75 6.00 0.18
N ASP A 85 -11.74 5.58 -0.59
CA ASP A 85 -11.97 4.86 -1.84
C ASP A 85 -12.82 3.60 -1.57
N ALA A 86 -13.90 3.42 -2.34
CA ALA A 86 -14.78 2.26 -2.22
C ALA A 86 -14.12 0.95 -2.70
N THR A 87 -13.03 1.07 -3.45
CA THR A 87 -12.25 -0.03 -4.01
C THR A 87 -10.77 0.27 -3.85
N THR A 88 -9.93 -0.75 -3.80
CA THR A 88 -8.48 -0.58 -3.95
C THR A 88 -8.12 0.11 -5.27
N VAL A 89 -6.99 0.83 -5.30
CA VAL A 89 -6.46 1.43 -6.53
C VAL A 89 -6.26 0.36 -7.61
N THR A 90 -6.81 0.61 -8.79
CA THR A 90 -6.76 -0.34 -9.92
C THR A 90 -5.49 -0.17 -10.76
N ASN A 91 -5.14 -1.20 -11.54
CA ASN A 91 -4.07 -1.12 -12.53
C ASN A 91 -4.25 0.04 -13.53
N ALA A 92 -5.48 0.29 -13.99
CA ALA A 92 -5.76 1.40 -14.90
C ALA A 92 -5.49 2.77 -14.25
N ALA A 93 -5.89 2.95 -13.00
CA ALA A 93 -5.69 4.20 -12.28
C ALA A 93 -4.20 4.44 -11.99
N PHE A 94 -3.47 3.41 -11.58
CA PHE A 94 -2.02 3.50 -11.37
C PHE A 94 -1.26 3.72 -12.68
N ALA A 95 -1.71 3.11 -13.79
CA ALA A 95 -1.13 3.35 -15.11
C ALA A 95 -1.27 4.81 -15.56
N ALA A 96 -2.40 5.47 -15.26
CA ALA A 96 -2.57 6.90 -15.52
C ALA A 96 -1.58 7.74 -14.71
N PHE A 97 -1.41 7.45 -13.42
CA PHE A 97 -0.39 8.08 -12.57
C PHE A 97 1.01 7.96 -13.17
N VAL A 98 1.44 6.74 -13.52
CA VAL A 98 2.77 6.51 -14.09
C VAL A 98 2.92 7.20 -15.45
N LYS A 99 1.88 7.20 -16.28
CA LYS A 99 1.90 7.88 -17.58
C LYS A 99 2.09 9.39 -17.43
N ASP A 100 1.41 10.01 -16.47
CA ASP A 100 1.43 11.47 -16.28
C ASP A 100 2.72 11.96 -15.61
N THR A 101 3.38 11.11 -14.83
CA THR A 101 4.51 11.51 -13.97
C THR A 101 5.85 10.89 -14.37
N GLY A 102 5.85 9.82 -15.18
CA GLY A 102 7.04 9.01 -15.43
C GLY A 102 7.53 8.25 -14.19
N TYR A 103 6.67 8.05 -13.17
CA TYR A 103 7.06 7.42 -11.91
C TYR A 103 7.58 6.00 -12.10
N VAL A 104 8.70 5.70 -11.45
CA VAL A 104 9.31 4.36 -11.38
C VAL A 104 9.05 3.81 -9.98
N THR A 105 8.50 2.60 -9.88
CA THR A 105 8.20 1.96 -8.59
C THR A 105 9.45 1.44 -7.89
N ASP A 106 9.35 1.20 -6.58
CA ASP A 106 10.46 0.57 -5.85
C ASP A 106 10.81 -0.83 -6.40
N ALA A 107 9.81 -1.61 -6.82
CA ALA A 107 10.05 -2.91 -7.48
C ALA A 107 10.85 -2.76 -8.78
N GLU A 108 10.55 -1.74 -9.59
CA GLU A 108 11.31 -1.44 -10.82
C GLU A 108 12.73 -0.96 -10.51
N ARG A 109 12.93 -0.13 -9.48
CA ARG A 109 14.27 0.32 -9.03
C ARG A 109 15.13 -0.83 -8.52
N LEU A 110 14.53 -1.74 -7.74
CA LEU A 110 15.18 -2.94 -7.25
C LEU A 110 15.39 -4.00 -8.35
N GLY A 111 14.65 -3.89 -9.46
CA GLY A 111 14.69 -4.81 -10.59
C GLY A 111 14.06 -6.17 -10.29
N MET A 112 13.32 -6.30 -9.20
CA MET A 112 12.75 -7.57 -8.73
C MET A 112 11.62 -7.32 -7.73
N SER A 113 10.73 -8.31 -7.60
CA SER A 113 9.73 -8.37 -6.55
C SER A 113 9.36 -9.81 -6.19
N ALA A 114 8.62 -9.99 -5.10
CA ALA A 114 8.13 -11.30 -4.67
C ALA A 114 6.89 -11.73 -5.46
N VAL A 115 6.89 -12.96 -5.95
CA VAL A 115 5.77 -13.58 -6.66
C VAL A 115 5.45 -14.92 -6.01
N PHE A 116 4.17 -15.19 -5.78
CA PHE A 116 3.73 -16.47 -5.23
C PHE A 116 4.06 -17.59 -6.22
N HIS A 117 4.64 -18.70 -5.72
CA HIS A 117 5.24 -19.73 -6.58
C HIS A 117 4.30 -20.32 -7.63
N LEU A 118 2.99 -20.46 -7.35
CA LEU A 118 2.01 -20.97 -8.32
C LEU A 118 1.60 -19.95 -9.39
N ALA A 119 1.94 -18.67 -9.20
CA ALA A 119 1.57 -17.59 -10.10
C ALA A 119 2.71 -17.17 -11.04
N VAL A 120 3.94 -17.67 -10.85
CA VAL A 120 5.12 -17.22 -11.61
C VAL A 120 4.97 -17.45 -13.10
N ARG A 121 5.30 -16.41 -13.87
CA ARG A 121 5.43 -16.39 -15.32
C ARG A 121 6.75 -15.72 -15.68
N ALA A 122 7.83 -16.49 -15.60
CA ALA A 122 9.19 -16.06 -15.84
C ALA A 122 10.04 -17.25 -16.32
N GLU A 123 11.15 -16.97 -16.99
CA GLU A 123 12.14 -17.99 -17.30
C GLU A 123 12.86 -18.44 -16.01
N PRO A 124 13.40 -19.68 -15.94
CA PRO A 124 14.10 -20.15 -14.74
C PRO A 124 15.25 -19.23 -14.29
N GLY A 125 15.95 -18.58 -15.23
CA GLY A 125 17.04 -17.65 -14.93
C GLY A 125 16.60 -16.33 -14.28
N ASP A 126 15.31 -16.01 -14.28
CA ASP A 126 14.74 -14.84 -13.61
C ASP A 126 14.26 -15.13 -12.19
N VAL A 127 14.23 -16.39 -11.78
CA VAL A 127 13.92 -16.79 -10.40
C VAL A 127 15.20 -16.75 -9.57
N LEU A 128 15.34 -15.71 -8.75
CA LEU A 128 16.56 -15.42 -7.98
C LEU A 128 16.67 -16.22 -6.68
N GLY A 129 15.56 -16.80 -6.22
CA GLY A 129 15.52 -17.60 -5.00
C GLY A 129 14.16 -17.59 -4.31
N ARG A 130 14.15 -18.07 -3.07
CA ARG A 130 12.98 -18.12 -2.18
C ARG A 130 13.17 -17.16 -1.02
N ALA A 131 12.09 -16.54 -0.57
CA ALA A 131 12.11 -15.77 0.67
C ALA A 131 12.36 -16.70 1.88
N ALA A 132 13.24 -16.29 2.79
CA ALA A 132 13.56 -17.05 3.99
C ALA A 132 12.31 -17.16 4.91
N GLY A 133 12.09 -18.35 5.48
CA GLY A 133 10.93 -18.63 6.35
C GLY A 133 9.58 -18.73 5.63
N THR A 134 9.49 -18.32 4.35
CA THR A 134 8.24 -18.33 3.56
C THR A 134 8.50 -18.82 2.12
N PRO A 135 8.85 -20.11 1.93
CA PRO A 135 9.41 -20.62 0.68
C PRO A 135 8.44 -20.61 -0.53
N TRP A 136 7.15 -20.34 -0.29
CA TRP A 136 6.14 -20.13 -1.34
C TRP A 136 6.25 -18.77 -2.02
N TRP A 137 7.07 -17.85 -1.51
CA TRP A 137 7.42 -16.58 -2.17
C TRP A 137 8.74 -16.70 -2.92
N LEU A 138 8.68 -16.50 -4.24
CA LEU A 138 9.85 -16.47 -5.12
C LEU A 138 10.26 -15.03 -5.40
N VAL A 139 11.56 -14.75 -5.32
CA VAL A 139 12.12 -13.46 -5.74
C VAL A 139 12.32 -13.52 -7.25
N VAL A 140 11.58 -12.71 -8.01
CA VAL A 140 11.56 -12.78 -9.48
C VAL A 140 12.07 -11.48 -10.07
N ARG A 141 13.12 -11.56 -10.89
CA ARG A 141 13.66 -10.44 -11.67
C ARG A 141 12.60 -9.91 -12.63
N GLY A 142 12.49 -8.59 -12.72
CA GLY A 142 11.55 -7.92 -13.61
C GLY A 142 10.08 -8.05 -13.23
N ALA A 143 9.76 -8.69 -12.09
CA ALA A 143 8.42 -8.63 -11.52
C ALA A 143 8.15 -7.20 -11.00
N SER A 144 7.09 -6.59 -11.51
CA SER A 144 6.66 -5.22 -11.18
C SER A 144 5.16 -5.07 -11.36
N TRP A 145 4.60 -3.88 -11.11
CA TRP A 145 3.17 -3.65 -11.26
C TRP A 145 2.66 -3.90 -12.70
N ARG A 146 3.51 -3.67 -13.72
CA ARG A 146 3.18 -3.96 -15.14
C ARG A 146 3.27 -5.45 -15.47
N HIS A 147 4.14 -6.17 -14.76
CA HIS A 147 4.48 -7.57 -14.96
C HIS A 147 4.36 -8.32 -13.62
N PRO A 148 3.15 -8.42 -13.04
CA PRO A 148 2.95 -8.75 -11.62
C PRO A 148 3.37 -10.18 -11.24
N ALA A 149 3.44 -11.08 -12.24
CA ALA A 149 3.86 -12.46 -12.09
C ALA A 149 5.27 -12.74 -12.65
N GLY A 150 6.01 -11.71 -13.08
CA GLY A 150 7.32 -11.83 -13.75
C GLY A 150 7.28 -11.41 -15.22
N PRO A 151 8.43 -11.41 -15.92
CA PRO A 151 8.59 -10.79 -17.24
C PRO A 151 7.66 -11.33 -18.34
N LEU A 152 7.16 -12.57 -18.21
CA LEU A 152 6.23 -13.20 -19.16
C LEU A 152 4.75 -12.98 -18.79
N SER A 153 4.46 -12.09 -17.84
CA SER A 153 3.10 -11.67 -17.47
C SER A 153 2.78 -10.26 -17.94
N SER A 154 1.52 -9.85 -17.88
CA SER A 154 1.12 -8.46 -18.12
C SER A 154 -0.10 -8.10 -17.31
N ALA A 155 -0.12 -6.90 -16.74
CA ALA A 155 -1.31 -6.30 -16.14
C ALA A 155 -2.30 -5.75 -17.20
N GLY A 156 -1.96 -5.81 -18.50
CA GLY A 156 -2.76 -5.27 -19.60
C GLY A 156 -4.21 -5.74 -19.62
N THR A 157 -4.47 -7.01 -19.32
CA THR A 157 -5.82 -7.60 -19.25
C THR A 157 -6.47 -7.48 -17.86
N LEU A 158 -5.77 -6.91 -16.88
CA LEU A 158 -6.18 -6.83 -15.47
C LEU A 158 -6.48 -5.38 -15.04
N GLN A 159 -6.98 -4.55 -15.96
CA GLN A 159 -7.15 -3.10 -15.76
C GLN A 159 -7.98 -2.73 -14.51
N ASN A 160 -9.00 -3.53 -14.18
CA ASN A 160 -9.88 -3.30 -13.03
C ASN A 160 -9.45 -4.06 -11.77
N HIS A 161 -8.39 -4.87 -11.83
CA HIS A 161 -7.83 -5.53 -10.66
C HIS A 161 -7.03 -4.54 -9.82
N PRO A 162 -6.85 -4.80 -8.51
CA PRO A 162 -5.92 -4.03 -7.68
C PRO A 162 -4.54 -4.01 -8.31
N VAL A 163 -3.91 -2.84 -8.31
CA VAL A 163 -2.48 -2.77 -8.58
C VAL A 163 -1.71 -3.48 -7.46
N VAL A 164 -0.74 -4.30 -7.84
CA VAL A 164 0.14 -5.06 -6.94
C VAL A 164 1.61 -4.76 -7.27
N GLN A 165 2.56 -5.31 -6.51
CA GLN A 165 3.99 -4.98 -6.64
C GLN A 165 4.29 -3.49 -6.44
N VAL A 166 3.50 -2.83 -5.59
CA VAL A 166 3.67 -1.44 -5.18
C VAL A 166 4.04 -1.39 -3.70
N SER A 167 5.06 -0.60 -3.37
CA SER A 167 5.48 -0.36 -1.99
C SER A 167 4.60 0.68 -1.30
N TRP A 168 4.85 0.91 -0.02
CA TRP A 168 4.24 2.02 0.71
C TRP A 168 4.64 3.40 0.14
N ASN A 169 5.88 3.54 -0.37
CA ASN A 169 6.33 4.77 -1.02
C ASN A 169 5.58 5.02 -2.33
N ASP A 170 5.40 3.96 -3.13
CA ASP A 170 4.66 4.02 -4.39
C ASP A 170 3.20 4.41 -4.14
N ALA A 171 2.57 3.83 -3.11
CA ALA A 171 1.19 4.12 -2.73
C ALA A 171 1.01 5.58 -2.27
N GLN A 172 1.93 6.11 -1.46
CA GLN A 172 1.89 7.53 -1.07
C GLN A 172 2.09 8.46 -2.25
N ALA A 173 3.04 8.17 -3.14
CA ALA A 173 3.29 8.98 -4.33
C ALA A 173 2.03 9.03 -5.23
N TYR A 174 1.38 7.87 -5.42
CA TYR A 174 0.10 7.78 -6.12
C TYR A 174 -0.98 8.62 -5.44
N CYS A 175 -1.21 8.44 -4.13
CA CYS A 175 -2.25 9.17 -3.43
C CYS A 175 -1.98 10.69 -3.51
N ALA A 176 -0.73 11.12 -3.33
CA ALA A 176 -0.36 12.53 -3.47
C ALA A 176 -0.71 13.07 -4.87
N TRP A 177 -0.30 12.37 -5.94
CA TRP A 177 -0.64 12.75 -7.32
C TRP A 177 -2.16 12.82 -7.54
N ALA A 178 -2.91 11.88 -6.95
CA ALA A 178 -4.36 11.83 -7.06
C ALA A 178 -5.10 12.88 -6.20
N GLY A 179 -4.38 13.71 -5.43
CA GLY A 179 -5.01 14.67 -4.50
C GLY A 179 -5.57 14.04 -3.23
N LYS A 180 -4.99 12.90 -2.85
CA LYS A 180 -5.39 12.01 -1.77
C LYS A 180 -4.21 11.77 -0.81
N ARG A 181 -4.40 10.88 0.16
CA ARG A 181 -3.45 10.33 1.15
C ARG A 181 -3.84 8.89 1.45
N LEU A 182 -3.01 8.15 2.19
CA LEU A 182 -3.41 6.86 2.75
C LEU A 182 -4.33 7.06 3.96
N PRO A 183 -5.28 6.15 4.22
CA PRO A 183 -6.05 6.12 5.46
C PRO A 183 -5.11 5.89 6.63
N THR A 184 -5.48 6.39 7.81
CA THR A 184 -4.93 5.86 9.05
C THR A 184 -5.42 4.43 9.25
N GLU A 185 -4.76 3.66 10.10
CA GLU A 185 -5.21 2.31 10.47
C GLU A 185 -6.64 2.33 11.04
N ALA A 186 -6.95 3.30 11.92
CA ALA A 186 -8.28 3.48 12.48
C ALA A 186 -9.34 3.83 11.43
N GLU A 187 -9.04 4.71 10.47
CA GLU A 187 -9.93 5.02 9.35
C GLU A 187 -10.18 3.79 8.48
N TRP A 188 -9.14 2.98 8.26
CA TRP A 188 -9.23 1.77 7.46
C TRP A 188 -10.12 0.72 8.14
N GLU A 189 -9.92 0.46 9.43
CA GLU A 189 -10.72 -0.51 10.17
C GLU A 189 -12.17 -0.04 10.31
N TYR A 190 -12.40 1.25 10.62
CA TYR A 190 -13.74 1.84 10.66
C TYR A 190 -14.48 1.64 9.34
N GLY A 191 -13.83 1.96 8.21
CA GLY A 191 -14.44 1.79 6.88
C GLY A 191 -14.67 0.33 6.49
N ALA A 192 -13.84 -0.60 6.98
CA ALA A 192 -13.97 -2.02 6.70
C ALA A 192 -15.07 -2.72 7.52
N ARG A 193 -15.43 -2.19 8.70
CA ARG A 193 -16.48 -2.75 9.57
C ARG A 193 -17.91 -2.47 9.08
N GLY A 194 -18.09 -1.49 8.19
CA GLY A 194 -19.40 -1.05 7.68
C GLY A 194 -20.18 -0.14 8.62
#